data_AF-A0A0V8M429-F1
#
_entry.id   AF-A0A0V8M429-F1
#
_cell.length_a   1.000
_cell.length_b   1.000
_cell.length_c   1.000
_cell.angle_alpha   90.00
_cell.angle_beta   90.00
_cell.angle_gamma   90.00
#
_symmetry.space_group_name_H-M   'P 1'
#
loop_
_entity.id
_entity.type
_entity.pdbx_description
1 polymer ?
#
loop_
_entity_poly.entity_id
_entity_poly.type
_entity_poly.pdbx_seq_one_letter_code
_entity_poly.pdbx_strand_id
1 'polypeptide(L)'
;MEYRKIYSRLKPELLFDTLKDLITKHGGHLESASSDNYSVTDSSSDFIFKGTMVFSRVKNSSAACASVYVMGSERKDSRVILDIEQGAFGEAAVKCLLDEVDFLLGEYEKK
;
A
#
# COMPACT_ATOMS: atom_id res chain seq x y z
N MET A 1 12.32 -7.22 3.58
CA MET A 1 11.25 -8.23 3.46
C MET A 1 10.22 -7.64 2.53
N GLU A 2 10.05 -8.23 1.35
CA GLU A 2 9.06 -7.79 0.37
C GLU A 2 7.78 -8.63 0.51
N TYR A 3 6.64 -7.97 0.64
CA TYR A 3 5.32 -8.57 0.66
C TYR A 3 4.53 -8.09 -0.55
N ARG A 4 4.10 -9.03 -1.39
CA ARG A 4 3.30 -8.70 -2.59
C ARG A 4 1.91 -9.27 -2.45
N LYS A 5 0.91 -8.45 -2.72
CA LYS A 5 -0.50 -8.86 -2.72
C LYS A 5 -1.26 -8.24 -3.90
N ILE A 6 -2.19 -8.99 -4.45
CA ILE A 6 -3.01 -8.57 -5.59
C ILE A 6 -4.45 -8.59 -5.12
N TYR A 7 -5.15 -7.47 -5.31
CA TYR A 7 -6.55 -7.29 -4.96
C TYR A 7 -7.38 -7.06 -6.23
N SER A 8 -8.40 -7.87 -6.45
CA SER A 8 -9.30 -7.71 -7.59
C SER A 8 -10.47 -6.79 -7.23
N ARG A 9 -10.85 -5.89 -8.16
CA ARG A 9 -12.02 -4.98 -8.02
C ARG A 9 -12.00 -4.02 -6.81
N LEU A 10 -10.84 -3.77 -6.22
CA LEU A 10 -10.67 -2.79 -5.14
C LEU A 10 -10.09 -1.48 -5.69
N LYS A 11 -10.66 -0.35 -5.26
CA LYS A 11 -10.18 0.98 -5.68
C LYS A 11 -8.74 1.19 -5.19
N PRO A 12 -7.78 1.47 -6.08
CA PRO A 12 -6.38 1.64 -5.70
C PRO A 12 -6.15 2.87 -4.81
N GLU A 13 -6.96 3.92 -4.94
CA GLU A 13 -6.92 5.10 -4.06
C GLU A 13 -7.29 4.75 -2.60
N LEU A 14 -8.33 3.93 -2.42
CA LEU A 14 -8.77 3.51 -1.10
C LEU A 14 -7.74 2.58 -0.44
N LEU A 15 -7.13 1.69 -1.23
CA LEU A 15 -5.99 0.86 -0.81
C LEU A 15 -4.81 1.73 -0.35
N PHE A 16 -4.46 2.74 -1.15
CA PHE A 16 -3.36 3.65 -0.87
C PHE A 16 -3.57 4.40 0.45
N ASP A 17 -4.76 4.96 0.68
CA ASP A 17 -5.08 5.67 1.92
C ASP A 17 -5.14 4.74 3.15
N THR A 18 -5.75 3.56 3.00
CA THR A 18 -5.84 2.56 4.08
C THR A 18 -4.46 2.09 4.54
N LEU A 19 -3.57 1.78 3.59
CA LEU A 19 -2.20 1.35 3.90
C LEU A 19 -1.42 2.44 4.62
N LYS A 20 -1.63 3.71 4.24
CA LYS A 20 -1.01 4.84 4.92
C LYS A 20 -1.44 4.97 6.37
N ASP A 21 -2.74 4.87 6.63
CA ASP A 21 -3.27 4.96 7.98
C ASP A 21 -2.75 3.81 8.86
N LEU A 22 -2.79 2.58 8.34
CA LEU A 22 -2.29 1.39 9.04
C LEU A 22 -0.79 1.48 9.36
N ILE A 23 0.04 1.84 8.39
CA ILE A 23 1.48 1.97 8.61
C ILE A 23 1.77 3.09 9.61
N THR A 24 1.01 4.20 9.54
CA THR A 24 1.12 5.31 10.49
C THR A 24 0.72 4.89 11.91
N LYS A 25 -0.38 4.13 12.05
CA LYS A 25 -0.87 3.57 13.31
C LYS A 25 0.11 2.60 13.96
N HIS A 26 0.84 1.83 13.15
CA HIS A 26 1.90 0.92 13.63
C HIS A 26 3.25 1.61 13.89
N GLY A 27 3.32 2.93 13.79
CA GLY A 27 4.50 3.74 14.15
C GLY A 27 5.40 4.12 12.98
N GLY A 28 4.97 3.90 11.73
CA GLY A 28 5.66 4.41 10.55
C GLY A 28 5.42 5.91 10.37
N HIS A 29 6.46 6.67 10.09
CA HIS A 29 6.33 8.08 9.73
C HIS A 29 6.33 8.22 8.21
N LEU A 30 5.30 8.84 7.63
CA LEU A 30 5.28 9.08 6.19
C LEU A 30 6.30 10.17 5.84
N GLU A 31 7.38 9.80 5.14
CA GLU A 31 8.37 10.75 4.62
C GLU A 31 7.92 11.33 3.28
N SER A 32 7.37 10.49 2.41
CA SER A 32 6.93 10.91 1.08
C SER A 32 5.79 10.03 0.60
N ALA A 33 4.75 10.66 0.07
CA ALA A 33 3.70 10.00 -0.68
C ALA A 33 3.59 10.70 -2.03
N SER A 34 3.65 9.92 -3.10
CA SER A 34 3.46 10.38 -4.47
C SER A 34 2.42 9.48 -5.12
N SER A 35 1.42 10.08 -5.76
CA SER A 35 0.40 9.36 -6.50
C SER A 35 0.26 10.00 -7.87
N ASP A 36 0.40 9.18 -8.90
CA ASP A 36 0.25 9.56 -10.29
C ASP A 36 -0.94 8.79 -10.89
N ASN A 37 -1.76 9.48 -11.67
CA ASN A 37 -2.83 8.87 -12.44
C ASN A 37 -2.50 8.98 -13.93
N TYR A 38 -2.22 7.84 -14.56
CA TYR A 38 -1.94 7.76 -15.98
C TYR A 38 -3.19 7.34 -16.74
N SER A 39 -3.59 8.13 -17.73
CA SER A 39 -4.59 7.71 -18.72
C SER A 39 -3.93 6.79 -19.73
N VAL A 40 -4.46 5.59 -19.92
CA VAL A 40 -4.00 4.69 -20.99
C VAL A 40 -4.65 5.13 -22.30
N THR A 41 -3.83 5.63 -23.22
CA THR A 41 -4.24 6.31 -24.46
C THR A 41 -4.99 5.42 -25.48
N ASP A 42 -5.10 4.11 -25.24
CA ASP A 42 -5.65 3.14 -26.20
C ASP A 42 -7.11 2.73 -25.91
N SER A 43 -7.66 3.06 -24.74
CA SER A 43 -9.08 2.83 -24.41
C SER A 43 -9.57 3.90 -23.45
N SER A 44 -10.52 4.70 -23.92
CA SER A 44 -10.89 6.03 -23.40
C SER A 44 -11.49 6.09 -21.98
N SER A 45 -11.27 5.10 -21.11
CA SER A 45 -11.75 5.08 -19.72
C SER A 45 -10.95 4.15 -18.79
N ASP A 46 -9.70 3.82 -19.14
CA ASP A 46 -8.80 3.08 -18.26
C ASP A 46 -7.75 4.02 -17.65
N PHE A 47 -7.92 4.31 -16.36
CA PHE A 47 -6.97 5.06 -15.55
C PHE A 47 -6.12 4.07 -14.75
N ILE A 48 -4.80 4.21 -14.84
CA ILE A 48 -3.86 3.50 -13.98
C ILE A 48 -3.45 4.45 -12.86
N PHE A 49 -3.89 4.13 -11.65
CA PHE A 49 -3.38 4.74 -10.43
C PHE A 49 -2.04 4.10 -10.07
N LYS A 50 -1.02 4.93 -9.89
CA LYS A 50 0.29 4.53 -9.39
C LYS A 50 0.61 5.36 -8.15
N GLY A 51 0.43 4.75 -6.99
CA GLY A 51 0.80 5.32 -5.70
C GLY A 51 2.12 4.74 -5.20
N THR A 52 3.06 5.59 -4.82
CA THR A 52 4.26 5.22 -4.08
C THR A 52 4.28 5.96 -2.75
N MET A 53 4.49 5.23 -1.65
CA MET A 53 4.74 5.80 -0.33
C MET A 53 6.07 5.31 0.21
N VAL A 54 6.75 6.17 0.94
CA VAL A 54 7.97 5.86 1.66
C VAL A 54 7.81 6.31 3.10
N PHE A 55 8.10 5.39 4.01
CA PHE A 55 7.98 5.57 5.45
C PHE A 55 9.35 5.45 6.12
N SER A 56 9.62 6.29 7.10
CA SER A 56 10.76 6.21 8.01
C SER A 56 10.31 5.79 9.40
N ARG A 57 11.23 5.26 10.22
CA ARG A 57 10.96 4.93 11.63
C ARG A 57 11.03 6.16 12.54
N VAL A 58 11.76 7.20 12.13
CA VAL A 58 11.94 8.42 12.89
C VAL A 58 11.74 9.59 11.94
N LYS A 59 10.96 10.58 12.39
CA LYS A 59 10.73 11.83 11.67
C LYS A 59 12.07 12.52 11.34
N ASN A 60 12.32 12.81 10.05
CA ASN A 60 13.60 13.32 9.50
C ASN A 60 14.77 12.31 9.48
N SER A 61 14.49 11.01 9.38
CA SER A 61 15.54 10.02 9.15
C SER A 61 15.60 9.63 7.68
N SER A 62 16.78 9.74 7.06
CA SER A 62 17.02 9.32 5.67
C SER A 62 16.95 7.81 5.46
N ALA A 63 16.76 7.02 6.52
CA ALA A 63 16.60 5.57 6.43
C ALA A 63 15.12 5.23 6.17
N ALA A 64 14.80 4.96 4.90
CA ALA A 64 13.50 4.42 4.51
C ALA A 64 13.31 3.03 5.14
N CYS A 65 12.32 2.93 6.01
CA CYS A 65 12.00 1.73 6.78
C CYS A 65 10.94 0.87 6.11
N ALA A 66 10.02 1.48 5.35
CA ALA A 66 9.08 0.76 4.49
C ALA A 66 8.74 1.57 3.25
N SER A 67 8.48 0.88 2.15
CA SER A 67 8.00 1.44 0.89
C SER A 67 6.75 0.70 0.45
N VAL A 68 5.73 1.45 0.05
CA VAL A 68 4.48 0.90 -0.50
C VAL A 68 4.37 1.32 -1.94
N TYR A 69 4.11 0.37 -2.82
CA TYR A 69 3.81 0.61 -4.22
C TYR A 69 2.44 0.04 -4.51
N VAL A 70 1.49 0.90 -4.87
CA VAL A 70 0.15 0.55 -5.30
C VAL A 70 0.05 0.86 -6.79
N MET A 71 -0.29 -0.14 -7.60
CA MET A 71 -0.49 0.03 -9.02
C MET A 71 -1.76 -0.71 -9.44
N GLY A 72 -2.77 0.00 -9.92
CA GLY A 72 -4.06 -0.59 -10.23
C GLY A 72 -4.95 0.31 -11.06
N SER A 73 -6.05 -0.25 -11.54
CA SER A 73 -7.10 0.47 -12.25
C SER A 73 -8.44 0.09 -11.64
N GLU A 74 -9.40 1.03 -11.55
CA GLU A 74 -10.73 0.74 -10.99
C GLU A 74 -11.47 -0.40 -11.72
N ARG A 75 -11.11 -0.68 -12.98
CA ARG A 75 -11.69 -1.76 -13.79
C ARG A 75 -10.91 -3.08 -13.74
N LYS A 76 -9.68 -3.10 -13.22
CA LYS A 76 -8.78 -4.27 -13.23
C LYS A 76 -8.29 -4.58 -11.81
N ASP A 77 -7.34 -5.50 -11.72
CA ASP A 77 -6.68 -5.84 -10.46
C ASP A 77 -5.77 -4.70 -9.98
N SER A 78 -5.86 -4.38 -8.70
CA SER A 78 -4.96 -3.48 -7.98
C SER A 78 -3.85 -4.29 -7.33
N ARG A 79 -2.61 -4.05 -7.74
CA ARG A 79 -1.42 -4.70 -7.19
C ARG A 79 -0.83 -3.81 -6.10
N VAL A 80 -0.51 -4.42 -4.96
CA VAL A 80 0.15 -3.77 -3.85
C VAL A 80 1.46 -4.52 -3.58
N ILE A 81 2.55 -3.76 -3.50
CA ILE A 81 3.86 -4.25 -3.07
C ILE A 81 4.22 -3.44 -1.84
N LEU A 82 4.41 -4.12 -0.73
CA LEU A 82 4.84 -3.57 0.55
C LEU A 82 6.24 -4.09 0.81
N ASP A 83 7.24 -3.25 0.61
CA ASP A 83 8.62 -3.56 0.95
C ASP A 83 8.96 -2.98 2.32
N ILE A 84 9.37 -3.82 3.26
CA ILE A 84 9.71 -3.42 4.63
C ILE A 84 11.15 -3.80 4.90
N GLU A 85 11.98 -2.86 5.31
CA GLU A 85 13.37 -3.14 5.68
C GLU A 85 13.42 -4.09 6.88
N GLN A 86 14.29 -5.10 6.83
CA GLN A 86 14.41 -6.08 7.91
C GLN A 86 14.92 -5.39 9.18
N GLY A 87 14.13 -5.41 10.26
CA GLY A 87 14.44 -4.72 11.51
C GLY A 87 13.86 -3.29 11.62
N ALA A 88 13.22 -2.77 10.56
CA ALA A 88 12.50 -1.50 10.62
C ALA A 88 11.30 -1.55 11.56
N PHE A 89 10.48 -2.58 11.43
CA PHE A 89 9.35 -2.88 12.30
C PHE A 89 9.59 -4.23 13.00
N GLY A 90 9.12 -4.37 14.24
CA GLY A 90 9.13 -5.68 14.91
C GLY A 90 8.29 -6.67 14.11
N GLU A 91 8.73 -7.93 13.97
CA GLU A 91 8.03 -8.94 13.18
C GLU A 91 6.55 -9.11 13.58
N ALA A 92 6.24 -8.94 14.86
CA ALA A 92 4.87 -8.93 15.36
C ALA A 92 4.03 -7.77 14.80
N ALA A 93 4.60 -6.57 14.66
CA ALA A 93 3.92 -5.41 14.08
C ALA A 93 3.70 -5.58 12.57
N VAL A 94 4.69 -6.12 11.85
CA VAL A 94 4.55 -6.44 10.43
C VAL A 94 3.45 -7.48 10.21
N LYS A 95 3.41 -8.52 11.05
CA LYS A 95 2.38 -9.56 10.98
C LYS A 95 0.98 -9.01 11.28
N CYS A 96 0.83 -8.19 12.33
CA CYS A 96 -0.43 -7.51 12.59
C CYS A 96 -0.86 -6.59 11.45
N LEU A 97 0.07 -5.86 10.84
CA LEU A 97 -0.23 -4.98 9.72
C LEU A 97 -0.71 -5.78 8.50
N LEU A 98 -0.05 -6.89 8.18
CA LEU A 98 -0.47 -7.79 7.10
C LEU A 98 -1.83 -8.43 7.37
N ASP A 99 -2.11 -8.78 8.62
CA ASP A 99 -3.39 -9.35 9.08
C ASP A 99 -4.52 -8.31 9.02
N GLU A 100 -4.30 -7.07 9.50
CA GLU A 100 -5.28 -5.97 9.35
C GLU A 100 -5.51 -5.62 7.87
N VAL A 101 -4.47 -5.64 7.04
CA VAL A 101 -4.57 -5.44 5.59
C VAL A 101 -5.37 -6.56 4.93
N ASP A 102 -5.16 -7.82 5.33
CA ASP A 102 -5.97 -8.96 4.88
C ASP A 102 -7.41 -8.88 5.38
N PHE A 103 -7.62 -8.41 6.60
CA PHE A 103 -8.94 -8.22 7.18
C PHE A 103 -9.71 -7.08 6.49
N LEU A 104 -9.10 -5.91 6.32
CA LEU A 104 -9.78 -4.74 5.77
C LEU A 104 -10.02 -4.84 4.26
N LEU A 105 -9.14 -5.55 3.55
CA LEU A 105 -9.13 -5.61 2.07
C LEU A 105 -9.43 -7.01 1.54
N GLY A 106 -9.60 -7.99 2.43
CA GLY A 106 -10.09 -9.31 2.09
C GLY A 106 -11.57 -9.28 1.76
N GLU A 107 -11.99 -10.16 0.85
CA GLU A 107 -13.39 -10.37 0.52
C GLU A 107 -14.11 -11.02 1.73
N TYR A 108 -14.66 -10.21 2.63
CA TYR A 108 -15.59 -10.72 3.64
C TYR A 108 -16.94 -11.05 2.99
N GLU A 109 -17.06 -12.26 2.43
CA GLU A 109 -18.38 -12.88 2.23
C GLU A 109 -18.92 -13.27 3.60
N LYS A 110 -19.86 -12.48 4.11
CA LYS A 110 -20.64 -12.84 5.30
C LYS A 110 -21.58 -13.98 4.89
N LYS A 111 -21.33 -15.19 5.40
CA LYS A 111 -22.28 -16.30 5.30
C LYS A 111 -23.47 -16.09 6.24
#